data_AF-A0A961QN02-F1
#
_entry.id   AF-A0A961QN02-F1
#
_cell.length_a   1.000
_cell.length_b   1.000
_cell.length_c   1.000
_cell.angle_alpha   90.00
_cell.angle_beta   90.00
_cell.angle_gamma   90.00
#
_symmetry.space_group_name_H-M   'P 1'
#
loop_
_entity.id
_entity.type
_entity.pdbx_description
1 polymer ?
#
loop_
_entity_poly.entity_id
_entity_poly.type
_entity_poly.pdbx_seq_one_letter_code
_entity_poly.pdbx_strand_id
1 'polypeptide(L)'
;MATPLSVRLRHPSAWSLAMALVMGALTGLGQAPWGLWWLAVPALGAIAAQVARARTPGRAFLRAWVAGLAGFALAMHWIVEPFFVDAPRHGWMAPFALLAMTGGMALFWGMAAAFAAWGVRAPVARIWVFALAMLALEDLRGLLFTGFPWALTGHVWIGTPADQLAAPGGALLLSALSLGLAAAIGTGWLRWRQGRRVRAGVVLALAAL
;
A
#
# COMPACT_ATOMS: atom_id res chain seq x y z
N MET A 1 11.20 -44.01 15.75
CA MET A 1 12.13 -43.14 15.00
C MET A 1 11.35 -41.89 14.60
N ALA A 2 11.38 -40.83 15.40
CA ALA A 2 10.56 -39.63 15.21
C ALA A 2 11.32 -38.59 14.38
N THR A 3 10.80 -38.23 13.22
CA THR A 3 11.31 -37.15 12.37
C THR A 3 10.94 -35.80 12.98
N PRO A 4 11.89 -34.90 13.28
CA PRO A 4 11.55 -33.57 13.74
C PRO A 4 11.03 -32.76 12.55
N LEU A 5 9.74 -32.39 12.60
CA LEU A 5 9.12 -31.39 11.72
C LEU A 5 9.73 -30.01 12.03
N SER A 6 10.93 -29.76 11.51
CA SER A 6 11.47 -28.40 11.49
C SER A 6 10.69 -27.59 10.45
N VAL A 7 9.59 -26.98 10.91
CA VAL A 7 8.95 -25.85 10.21
C VAL A 7 9.98 -24.73 10.20
N ARG A 8 10.88 -24.73 9.21
CA ARG A 8 11.73 -23.59 8.91
C ARG A 8 10.81 -22.46 8.50
N LEU A 9 10.44 -21.63 9.48
CA LEU A 9 9.95 -20.28 9.29
C LEU A 9 11.05 -19.52 8.55
N ARG A 10 11.16 -19.71 7.22
CA ARG A 10 12.08 -18.90 6.43
C ARG A 10 11.62 -17.45 6.64
N HIS A 11 12.45 -16.63 7.24
CA HIS A 11 12.15 -15.21 7.33
C HIS A 11 11.85 -14.68 5.92
N PRO A 12 10.91 -13.74 5.76
CA PRO A 12 10.79 -13.04 4.48
C PRO A 12 12.18 -12.56 4.10
N SER A 13 12.60 -12.82 2.85
CA SER A 13 13.97 -12.44 2.47
C SER A 13 14.13 -10.95 2.71
N ALA A 14 15.23 -10.53 3.33
CA ALA A 14 15.52 -9.12 3.62
C ALA A 14 15.31 -8.25 2.36
N TRP A 15 15.69 -8.78 1.20
CA TRP A 15 15.40 -8.20 -0.12
C TRP A 15 13.91 -7.89 -0.37
N SER A 16 13.00 -8.79 -0.01
CA SER A 16 11.56 -8.56 -0.22
C SER A 16 11.02 -7.45 0.67
N LEU A 17 11.55 -7.28 1.88
CA LEU A 17 11.19 -6.19 2.78
C LEU A 17 11.83 -4.87 2.36
N ALA A 18 13.10 -4.89 1.93
CA ALA A 18 13.76 -3.72 1.36
C ALA A 18 13.00 -3.21 0.12
N MET A 19 12.58 -4.11 -0.77
CA MET A 19 11.79 -3.75 -1.94
C MET A 19 10.40 -3.23 -1.54
N ALA A 20 9.77 -3.79 -0.50
CA ALA A 20 8.51 -3.26 0.03
C ALA A 20 8.67 -1.85 0.60
N LEU A 21 9.76 -1.59 1.35
CA LEU A 21 10.10 -0.28 1.90
C LEU A 21 10.31 0.75 0.79
N VAL A 22 11.07 0.41 -0.25
CA VAL A 22 11.29 1.30 -1.40
C VAL A 22 9.97 1.58 -2.13
N MET A 23 9.17 0.57 -2.45
CA MET A 23 7.88 0.79 -3.12
C MET A 23 6.90 1.60 -2.24
N GLY A 24 6.94 1.40 -0.93
CA GLY A 24 6.21 2.21 0.04
C GLY A 24 6.60 3.68 -0.02
N ALA A 25 7.90 3.96 0.04
CA ALA A 25 8.43 5.31 -0.09
C ALA A 25 8.03 5.97 -1.43
N LEU A 26 8.16 5.24 -2.54
CA LEU A 26 7.71 5.71 -3.86
C LEU A 26 6.21 6.01 -3.90
N THR A 27 5.39 5.26 -3.15
CA THR A 27 3.97 5.55 -3.00
C THR A 27 3.73 6.84 -2.21
N GLY A 28 4.50 7.06 -1.15
CA GLY A 28 4.47 8.31 -0.36
C GLY A 28 4.79 9.55 -1.17
N LEU A 29 5.70 9.45 -2.15
CA LEU A 29 6.02 10.55 -3.08
C LEU A 29 4.85 10.95 -4.01
N GLY A 30 3.78 10.15 -4.08
CA GLY A 30 2.56 10.56 -4.77
C GLY A 30 1.76 11.60 -3.98
N GLN A 31 2.00 11.71 -2.67
CA GLN A 31 1.31 12.65 -1.80
C GLN A 31 1.94 14.04 -1.89
N ALA A 32 1.25 15.05 -1.36
CA ALA A 32 1.82 16.38 -1.19
C ALA A 32 3.10 16.30 -0.33
N PRO A 33 4.12 17.15 -0.61
CA PRO A 33 4.15 18.20 -1.62
C PRO A 33 4.62 17.75 -3.02
N TRP A 34 4.95 16.47 -3.21
CA TRP A 34 5.63 16.00 -4.43
C TRP A 34 4.68 15.69 -5.59
N GLY A 35 3.51 15.10 -5.34
CA GLY A 35 2.48 14.85 -6.36
C GLY A 35 2.91 13.89 -7.50
N LEU A 36 3.88 12.99 -7.25
CA LEU A 36 4.42 12.07 -8.27
C LEU A 36 3.51 10.84 -8.46
N TRP A 37 2.25 11.06 -8.85
CA TRP A 37 1.25 9.99 -9.03
C TRP A 37 1.73 8.90 -10.00
N TRP A 38 2.46 9.28 -11.05
CA TRP A 38 3.02 8.39 -12.07
C TRP A 38 4.08 7.43 -11.50
N LEU A 39 4.64 7.74 -10.33
CA LEU A 39 5.55 6.89 -9.59
C LEU A 39 4.80 6.06 -8.52
N ALA A 40 3.85 6.70 -7.84
CA ALA A 40 3.10 6.10 -6.75
C ALA A 40 2.16 4.97 -7.21
N VAL A 41 1.42 5.16 -8.31
CA VAL A 41 0.46 4.14 -8.80
C VAL A 41 1.17 2.87 -9.28
N PRO A 42 2.27 2.92 -10.06
CA PRO A 42 3.05 1.71 -10.35
C PRO A 42 3.69 1.06 -9.11
N ALA A 43 4.13 1.86 -8.12
CA ALA A 43 4.68 1.34 -6.87
C ALA A 43 3.62 0.57 -6.05
N LEU A 44 2.39 1.07 -5.97
CA LEU A 44 1.24 0.33 -5.44
C LEU A 44 0.99 -0.99 -6.18
N GLY A 45 1.10 -0.98 -7.52
CA GLY A 45 1.00 -2.20 -8.32
C GLY A 45 2.10 -3.21 -8.02
N ALA A 46 3.33 -2.75 -7.79
CA ALA A 46 4.44 -3.60 -7.36
C ALA A 46 4.21 -4.21 -5.97
N ILE A 47 3.66 -3.44 -5.03
CA ILE A 47 3.25 -3.94 -3.70
C ILE A 47 2.17 -5.01 -3.85
N ALA A 48 1.13 -4.77 -4.64
CA ALA A 48 0.08 -5.74 -4.89
C ALA A 48 0.63 -7.05 -5.50
N ALA A 49 1.59 -6.95 -6.42
CA ALA A 49 2.28 -8.11 -6.98
C ALA A 49 3.18 -8.84 -5.95
N GLN A 50 3.77 -8.14 -4.98
CA GLN A 50 4.49 -8.75 -3.86
C GLN A 50 3.54 -9.50 -2.91
N VAL A 51 2.35 -8.96 -2.65
CA VAL A 51 1.28 -9.60 -1.87
C VAL A 51 0.77 -10.86 -2.59
N ALA A 52 0.55 -10.77 -3.91
CA ALA A 52 0.17 -11.90 -4.77
C ALA A 52 1.11 -13.11 -4.62
N ARG A 53 2.40 -12.83 -4.45
CA ARG A 53 3.48 -13.84 -4.36
C ARG A 53 3.84 -14.23 -2.92
N ALA A 54 3.13 -13.73 -1.91
CA ALA A 54 3.36 -14.12 -0.53
C ALA A 54 2.94 -15.58 -0.30
N ARG A 55 3.80 -16.35 0.40
CA ARG A 55 3.54 -17.77 0.69
C ARG A 55 2.60 -17.97 1.88
N THR A 56 2.51 -16.99 2.77
CA THR A 56 1.67 -17.03 3.97
C THR A 56 1.02 -15.67 4.21
N PRO A 57 -0.13 -15.61 4.88
CA PRO A 57 -0.78 -14.36 5.27
C PRO A 57 0.14 -13.43 6.08
N GLY A 58 0.90 -13.98 7.04
CA GLY A 58 1.85 -13.17 7.83
C GLY A 58 2.98 -12.54 7.00
N ARG A 59 3.42 -13.18 5.90
CA ARG A 59 4.39 -12.56 4.98
C ARG A 59 3.75 -11.51 4.07
N ALA A 60 2.47 -11.68 3.72
CA ALA A 60 1.72 -10.67 2.98
C ALA A 60 1.53 -9.42 3.84
N PHE A 61 1.09 -9.64 5.10
CA PHE A 61 0.99 -8.61 6.12
C PHE A 61 2.28 -7.82 6.24
N LEU A 62 3.40 -8.48 6.54
CA LEU A 62 4.65 -7.78 6.81
C LEU A 62 5.14 -6.95 5.60
N ARG A 63 4.95 -7.45 4.37
CA ARG A 63 5.32 -6.70 3.16
C ARG A 63 4.49 -5.43 3.01
N ALA A 64 3.17 -5.55 3.10
CA ALA A 64 2.30 -4.39 2.93
C ALA A 64 2.40 -3.42 4.13
N TRP A 65 2.62 -3.93 5.34
CA TRP A 65 2.86 -3.12 6.53
C TRP A 65 4.17 -2.33 6.42
N VAL A 66 5.28 -2.96 6.01
CA VAL A 66 6.55 -2.23 5.79
C VAL A 66 6.42 -1.18 4.67
N ALA A 67 5.70 -1.51 3.60
CA ALA A 67 5.43 -0.55 2.53
C ALA A 67 4.56 0.63 3.02
N GLY A 68 3.47 0.34 3.74
CA GLY A 68 2.62 1.35 4.34
C GLY A 68 3.39 2.24 5.31
N LEU A 69 4.22 1.66 6.18
CA LEU A 69 5.04 2.40 7.14
C LEU A 69 5.93 3.43 6.43
N ALA A 70 6.64 3.01 5.39
CA ALA A 70 7.51 3.90 4.62
C ALA A 70 6.72 5.00 3.86
N GLY A 71 5.58 4.62 3.25
CA GLY A 71 4.74 5.57 2.52
C GLY A 71 4.09 6.60 3.42
N PHE A 72 3.51 6.18 4.55
CA PHE A 72 2.92 7.07 5.54
C PHE A 72 3.97 7.93 6.24
N ALA A 73 5.18 7.41 6.50
CA ALA A 73 6.26 8.21 7.08
C ALA A 73 6.65 9.39 6.19
N LEU A 74 6.72 9.21 4.87
CA LEU A 74 6.95 10.33 3.95
C LEU A 74 5.75 11.27 3.87
N ALA A 75 4.55 10.72 3.71
CA ALA A 75 3.35 11.53 3.55
C ALA A 75 3.00 12.35 4.81
N MET A 76 3.20 11.77 6.00
CA MET A 76 2.83 12.33 7.30
C MET A 76 4.05 12.86 8.08
N HIS A 77 5.18 13.13 7.42
CA HIS A 77 6.37 13.60 8.14
C HIS A 77 6.10 14.88 8.93
N TRP A 78 5.19 15.73 8.44
CA TRP A 78 4.79 17.00 9.05
C TRP A 78 4.15 16.86 10.45
N ILE A 79 3.65 15.67 10.85
CA ILE A 79 3.00 15.53 12.16
C ILE A 79 3.96 15.71 13.34
N VAL A 80 5.26 15.81 13.07
CA VAL A 80 6.28 16.15 14.06
C VAL A 80 6.33 17.63 14.38
N GLU A 81 5.86 18.51 13.48
CA GLU A 81 5.96 19.96 13.60
C GLU A 81 5.35 20.51 14.90
N PRO A 82 4.16 20.06 15.37
CA PRO A 82 3.59 20.55 16.63
C PRO A 82 4.48 20.30 17.86
N PHE A 83 5.28 19.23 17.84
CA PHE A 83 6.20 18.90 18.94
C PHE A 83 7.39 19.86 19.03
N PHE A 84 7.67 20.59 17.93
CA PHE A 84 8.77 21.54 17.86
C PHE A 84 8.37 22.98 18.19
N VAL A 85 7.09 23.27 18.47
CA VAL A 85 6.65 24.59 18.97
C VAL A 85 7.25 24.88 20.35
N ASP A 86 7.28 23.87 21.24
CA ASP A 86 8.00 23.89 22.52
C ASP A 86 8.90 22.65 22.60
N ALA A 87 9.94 22.67 21.77
CA ALA A 87 10.86 21.54 21.60
C ALA A 87 11.55 21.08 22.90
N PRO A 88 12.00 21.97 23.83
CA PRO A 88 12.57 21.55 25.10
C PRO A 88 11.62 20.67 25.92
N ARG A 89 10.31 20.88 25.80
CA ARG A 89 9.29 20.13 26.54
C ARG A 89 8.80 18.89 25.79
N HIS A 90 8.54 19.00 24.49
CA HIS A 90 7.81 17.99 23.71
C HIS A 90 8.61 17.35 22.57
N GLY A 91 9.76 17.89 22.19
CA GLY A 91 10.50 17.45 20.98
C GLY A 91 10.93 15.98 21.02
N TRP A 92 11.20 15.45 22.21
CA TRP A 92 11.56 14.03 22.40
C TRP A 92 10.42 13.06 22.03
N MET A 93 9.16 13.53 22.01
CA MET A 93 7.98 12.71 21.68
C MET A 93 7.80 12.52 20.17
N ALA A 94 8.33 13.44 19.35
CA ALA A 94 8.15 13.48 17.90
C ALA A 94 8.45 12.14 17.18
N PRO A 95 9.61 11.46 17.39
CA PRO A 95 9.88 10.20 16.71
C PRO A 95 8.89 9.09 17.09
N PHE A 96 8.46 9.05 18.35
CA PHE A 96 7.48 8.06 18.81
C PHE A 96 6.10 8.32 18.23
N ALA A 97 5.67 9.58 18.18
CA ALA A 97 4.41 9.98 17.56
C ALA A 97 4.39 9.61 16.06
N LEU A 98 5.46 9.91 15.33
CA LEU A 98 5.59 9.56 13.91
C LEU A 98 5.53 8.05 13.69
N LEU A 99 6.34 7.28 14.43
CA LEU A 99 6.38 5.82 14.27
C LEU A 99 5.07 5.16 14.68
N ALA A 100 4.45 5.60 15.78
CA ALA A 100 3.17 5.06 16.23
C ALA A 100 2.04 5.35 15.24
N MET A 101 1.97 6.60 14.75
CA MET A 101 0.96 7.00 13.76
C MET A 101 1.12 6.23 12.44
N THR A 102 2.31 6.28 11.86
CA THR A 102 2.58 5.68 10.54
C THR A 102 2.54 4.15 10.60
N GLY A 103 3.02 3.56 11.70
CA GLY A 103 2.90 2.13 11.97
C GLY A 103 1.46 1.69 12.19
N GLY A 104 0.65 2.49 12.89
CA GLY A 104 -0.78 2.26 13.08
C GLY A 104 -1.56 2.33 11.76
N MET A 105 -1.34 3.37 10.95
CA MET A 105 -1.94 3.48 9.61
C MET A 105 -1.52 2.34 8.69
N ALA A 106 -0.26 1.89 8.79
CA ALA A 106 0.23 0.76 8.03
C ALA A 106 -0.42 -0.59 8.41
N LEU A 107 -1.02 -0.72 9.61
CA LEU A 107 -1.75 -1.93 10.00
C LEU A 107 -2.90 -2.21 9.04
N PHE A 108 -3.60 -1.19 8.55
CA PHE A 108 -4.69 -1.36 7.57
C PHE A 108 -4.17 -1.97 6.27
N TRP A 109 -2.99 -1.57 5.80
CA TRP A 109 -2.35 -2.15 4.61
C TRP A 109 -1.95 -3.61 4.84
N GLY A 110 -1.34 -3.88 6.00
CA GLY A 110 -1.00 -5.23 6.43
C GLY A 110 -2.23 -6.14 6.50
N MET A 111 -3.33 -5.65 7.11
CA MET A 111 -4.59 -6.38 7.26
C MET A 111 -5.22 -6.71 5.90
N ALA A 112 -5.30 -5.74 4.98
CA ALA A 112 -5.79 -5.99 3.62
C ALA A 112 -4.96 -7.10 2.92
N ALA A 113 -3.64 -7.04 3.04
CA ALA A 113 -2.75 -8.01 2.42
C ALA A 113 -2.86 -9.41 3.05
N ALA A 114 -2.97 -9.47 4.38
CA ALA A 114 -3.19 -10.72 5.12
C ALA A 114 -4.52 -11.37 4.71
N PHE A 115 -5.60 -10.57 4.68
CA PHE A 115 -6.93 -11.01 4.30
C PHE A 115 -6.95 -11.59 2.88
N ALA A 116 -6.38 -10.86 1.91
CA ALA A 116 -6.28 -11.34 0.53
C ALA A 116 -5.46 -12.64 0.43
N ALA A 117 -4.35 -12.74 1.17
CA ALA A 117 -3.50 -13.92 1.16
C ALA A 117 -4.10 -15.14 1.88
N TRP A 118 -4.99 -14.91 2.84
CA TRP A 118 -5.72 -15.95 3.57
C TRP A 118 -6.88 -16.50 2.75
N GLY A 119 -7.72 -15.62 2.18
CA GLY A 119 -8.95 -16.02 1.47
C GLY A 119 -8.74 -16.48 0.03
N VAL A 120 -7.61 -16.15 -0.62
CA VAL A 120 -7.44 -16.36 -2.06
C VAL A 120 -6.11 -17.03 -2.41
N ARG A 121 -6.19 -18.15 -3.13
CA ARG A 121 -5.01 -18.89 -3.64
C ARG A 121 -4.51 -18.39 -4.99
N ALA A 122 -5.42 -18.00 -5.89
CA ALA A 122 -5.07 -17.56 -7.23
C ALA A 122 -4.35 -16.19 -7.18
N PRO A 123 -3.10 -16.06 -7.66
CA PRO A 123 -2.32 -14.83 -7.47
C PRO A 123 -2.94 -13.58 -8.09
N VAL A 124 -3.56 -13.69 -9.28
CA VAL A 124 -4.24 -12.55 -9.91
C VAL A 124 -5.47 -12.13 -9.10
N ALA A 125 -6.30 -13.08 -8.66
CA ALA A 125 -7.45 -12.77 -7.82
C ALA A 125 -7.02 -12.14 -6.49
N ARG A 126 -5.88 -12.56 -5.93
CA ARG A 126 -5.31 -11.98 -4.71
C ARG A 126 -4.96 -10.50 -4.87
N ILE A 127 -4.49 -10.07 -6.04
CA ILE A 127 -4.20 -8.65 -6.33
C ILE A 127 -5.48 -7.81 -6.23
N TRP A 128 -6.55 -8.27 -6.87
CA TRP A 128 -7.83 -7.54 -6.87
C TRP A 128 -8.51 -7.57 -5.49
N VAL A 129 -8.47 -8.70 -4.77
CA VAL A 129 -8.99 -8.75 -3.40
C VAL A 129 -8.18 -7.87 -2.46
N PHE A 130 -6.87 -7.76 -2.64
CA PHE A 130 -6.05 -6.78 -1.89
C PHE A 130 -6.49 -5.34 -2.17
N ALA A 131 -6.70 -4.97 -3.44
CA ALA A 131 -7.16 -3.63 -3.83
C ALA A 131 -8.55 -3.30 -3.23
N LEU A 132 -9.51 -4.23 -3.31
CA LEU A 132 -10.83 -4.04 -2.72
C LEU A 132 -10.79 -3.97 -1.18
N ALA A 133 -10.00 -4.83 -0.54
CA ALA A 133 -9.81 -4.79 0.91
C ALA A 133 -9.13 -3.51 1.37
N MET A 134 -8.16 -3.00 0.60
CA MET A 134 -7.54 -1.70 0.84
C MET A 134 -8.57 -0.57 0.79
N LEU A 135 -9.42 -0.54 -0.24
CA LEU A 135 -10.46 0.48 -0.38
C LEU A 135 -11.44 0.46 0.81
N ALA A 136 -11.90 -0.73 1.20
CA ALA A 136 -12.79 -0.89 2.36
C ALA A 136 -12.12 -0.49 3.68
N LEU A 137 -10.84 -0.81 3.86
CA LEU A 137 -10.10 -0.42 5.07
C LEU A 137 -9.73 1.07 5.10
N GLU A 138 -9.57 1.71 3.94
CA GLU A 138 -9.42 3.16 3.83
C GLU A 138 -10.69 3.89 4.28
N ASP A 139 -11.86 3.43 3.82
CA ASP A 139 -13.15 3.95 4.28
C ASP A 139 -13.35 3.73 5.78
N LEU A 140 -13.11 2.49 6.25
CA LEU A 140 -13.23 2.14 7.66
C LEU A 140 -12.30 2.97 8.56
N ARG A 141 -11.06 3.26 8.12
CA ARG A 141 -10.12 4.14 8.83
C ARG A 141 -10.62 5.58 8.93
N GLY A 142 -11.46 6.02 7.99
CA GLY A 142 -12.15 7.30 8.07
C GLY A 142 -13.20 7.37 9.17
N LEU A 143 -13.59 6.23 9.76
CA LEU A 143 -14.65 6.13 10.77
C LEU A 143 -14.13 5.67 12.15
N LEU A 144 -13.15 4.78 12.18
CA LEU A 144 -12.60 4.23 13.44
C LEU A 144 -11.87 5.29 14.25
N PHE A 145 -12.02 5.24 15.58
CA PHE A 145 -11.31 6.10 16.52
C PHE A 145 -11.44 7.60 16.19
N THR A 146 -12.67 8.05 15.90
CA THR A 146 -13.02 9.41 15.43
C THR A 146 -12.61 9.74 13.99
N GLY A 147 -11.96 8.82 13.30
CA GLY A 147 -11.63 8.93 11.89
C GLY A 147 -10.33 9.66 11.62
N PHE A 148 -9.48 9.10 10.75
CA PHE A 148 -8.28 9.78 10.26
C PHE A 148 -8.03 9.47 8.77
N PRO A 149 -8.81 10.05 7.84
CA PRO A 149 -8.75 9.74 6.41
C PRO A 149 -7.62 10.50 5.67
N TRP A 150 -6.46 10.69 6.30
CA TRP A 150 -5.30 11.34 5.68
C TRP A 150 -4.45 10.38 4.86
N ALA A 151 -3.79 10.88 3.80
CA ALA A 151 -2.99 10.09 2.86
C ALA A 151 -3.72 8.85 2.33
N LEU A 152 -4.98 8.99 1.90
CA LEU A 152 -5.63 7.93 1.12
C LEU A 152 -4.88 7.74 -0.20
N THR A 153 -4.90 6.52 -0.73
CA THR A 153 -4.28 6.20 -2.03
C THR A 153 -4.83 7.05 -3.18
N GLY A 154 -6.05 7.57 -3.07
CA GLY A 154 -6.65 8.51 -4.03
C GLY A 154 -6.10 9.94 -3.99
N HIS A 155 -5.48 10.38 -2.89
CA HIS A 155 -4.98 11.76 -2.77
C HIS A 155 -3.84 12.08 -3.75
N VAL A 156 -3.24 11.05 -4.37
CA VAL A 156 -2.22 11.23 -5.42
C VAL A 156 -2.73 12.00 -6.64
N TRP A 157 -4.05 12.06 -6.85
CA TRP A 157 -4.66 12.73 -7.99
C TRP A 157 -4.91 14.22 -7.78
N ILE A 158 -4.76 14.74 -6.55
CA ILE A 158 -5.04 16.14 -6.24
C ILE A 158 -4.15 17.05 -7.10
N GLY A 159 -4.76 17.99 -7.82
CA GLY A 159 -4.07 18.89 -8.75
C GLY A 159 -3.83 18.32 -10.14
N THR A 160 -4.33 17.11 -10.42
CA THR A 160 -4.37 16.52 -11.78
C THR A 160 -5.80 16.58 -12.32
N PRO A 161 -6.03 16.49 -13.65
CA PRO A 161 -7.39 16.45 -14.20
C PRO A 161 -8.28 15.33 -13.65
N ALA A 162 -7.70 14.25 -13.11
CA ALA A 162 -8.45 13.15 -12.51
C ALA A 162 -9.11 13.53 -11.18
N ASP A 163 -8.68 14.60 -10.51
CA ASP A 163 -9.28 15.05 -9.24
C ASP A 163 -10.76 15.42 -9.36
N GLN A 164 -11.23 15.75 -10.56
CA GLN A 164 -12.63 16.03 -10.86
C GLN A 164 -13.55 14.83 -10.58
N LEU A 165 -13.01 13.61 -10.58
CA LEU A 165 -13.74 12.41 -10.16
C LEU A 165 -14.12 12.43 -8.67
N ALA A 166 -13.50 13.29 -7.86
CA ALA A 166 -13.93 13.48 -6.48
C ALA A 166 -15.31 14.16 -6.37
N ALA A 167 -15.78 14.88 -7.39
CA ALA A 167 -17.09 15.55 -7.34
C ALA A 167 -18.25 14.55 -7.12
N PRO A 168 -18.37 13.45 -7.89
CA PRO A 168 -19.44 12.47 -7.67
C PRO A 168 -19.15 11.45 -6.56
N GLY A 169 -17.89 11.15 -6.23
CA GLY A 169 -17.55 10.00 -5.37
C GLY A 169 -16.51 10.26 -4.27
N GLY A 170 -16.13 11.52 -4.07
CA GLY A 170 -15.16 11.94 -3.07
C GLY A 170 -13.78 11.30 -3.23
N ALA A 171 -13.00 11.34 -2.15
CA ALA A 171 -11.65 10.79 -2.13
C ALA A 171 -11.62 9.25 -2.27
N LEU A 172 -12.71 8.55 -1.93
CA LEU A 172 -12.78 7.10 -2.07
C LEU A 172 -12.90 6.66 -3.54
N LEU A 173 -13.60 7.42 -4.39
CA LEU A 173 -13.61 7.12 -5.82
C LEU A 173 -12.23 7.32 -6.46
N LEU A 174 -11.48 8.33 -5.99
CA LEU A 174 -10.07 8.49 -6.36
C LEU A 174 -9.19 7.33 -5.85
N SER A 175 -9.44 6.83 -4.64
CA SER A 175 -8.74 5.64 -4.13
C SER A 175 -9.07 4.40 -4.96
N ALA A 176 -10.34 4.23 -5.36
CA ALA A 176 -10.76 3.14 -6.24
C ALA A 176 -10.03 3.21 -7.58
N LEU A 177 -9.85 4.41 -8.16
CA LEU A 177 -9.04 4.62 -9.36
C LEU A 177 -7.58 4.19 -9.12
N SER A 178 -6.92 4.72 -8.10
CA SER A 178 -5.51 4.37 -7.77
C SER A 178 -5.31 2.87 -7.58
N LEU A 179 -6.17 2.24 -6.78
CA LEU A 179 -6.08 0.81 -6.44
C LEU A 179 -6.45 -0.09 -7.61
N GLY A 180 -7.41 0.32 -8.44
CA GLY A 180 -7.79 -0.37 -9.67
C GLY A 180 -6.66 -0.36 -10.71
N LEU A 181 -6.05 0.80 -10.96
CA LEU A 181 -4.89 0.92 -11.84
C LEU A 181 -3.70 0.13 -11.31
N ALA A 182 -3.41 0.24 -10.01
CA ALA A 182 -2.37 -0.56 -9.37
C ALA A 182 -2.62 -2.08 -9.51
N ALA A 183 -3.86 -2.53 -9.35
CA ALA A 183 -4.24 -3.93 -9.53
C ALA A 183 -4.07 -4.40 -10.97
N ALA A 184 -4.40 -3.56 -11.95
CA ALA A 184 -4.17 -3.83 -13.36
C ALA A 184 -2.67 -3.94 -13.68
N ILE A 185 -1.86 -2.98 -13.21
CA ILE A 185 -0.39 -2.99 -13.37
C ILE A 185 0.21 -4.25 -12.75
N GLY A 186 -0.16 -4.57 -11.50
CA GLY A 186 0.32 -5.78 -10.81
C GLY A 186 -0.08 -7.07 -11.54
N THR A 187 -1.29 -7.12 -12.10
CA THR A 187 -1.77 -8.24 -12.90
C THR A 187 -0.97 -8.38 -14.21
N GLY A 188 -0.75 -7.27 -14.93
CA GLY A 188 0.05 -7.24 -16.15
C GLY A 188 1.46 -7.74 -15.91
N TRP A 189 2.13 -7.23 -14.88
CA TRP A 189 3.47 -7.66 -14.49
C TRP A 189 3.55 -9.15 -14.15
N LEU A 190 2.58 -9.67 -13.39
CA LEU A 190 2.54 -11.09 -13.05
C LEU A 190 2.33 -11.97 -14.29
N ARG A 191 1.44 -11.58 -15.20
CA ARG A 191 1.19 -12.31 -16.46
C ARG A 191 2.42 -12.29 -17.37
N TRP A 192 3.15 -11.17 -17.42
CA TRP A 192 4.42 -11.07 -18.14
C TRP A 192 5.44 -12.07 -17.63
N ARG A 193 5.62 -12.14 -16.29
CA ARG A 193 6.50 -13.11 -15.61
C ARG A 193 6.12 -14.58 -15.86
N GLN A 194 4.84 -14.85 -16.16
CA GLN A 194 4.32 -16.19 -16.50
C GLN A 194 4.43 -16.52 -18.01
N GLY A 195 5.09 -15.68 -18.82
CA GLY A 195 5.21 -15.88 -20.26
C GLY A 195 3.96 -15.50 -21.08
N ARG A 196 2.89 -15.01 -20.43
CA ARG A 196 1.63 -14.63 -21.09
C ARG A 196 1.67 -13.19 -21.61
N ARG A 197 2.64 -12.88 -22.47
CA ARG A 197 2.97 -11.49 -22.90
C ARG A 197 1.81 -10.75 -23.54
N VAL A 198 1.03 -11.39 -24.42
CA VAL A 198 -0.15 -10.76 -25.06
C VAL A 198 -1.19 -10.34 -24.02
N ARG A 199 -1.53 -11.24 -23.08
CA ARG A 199 -2.49 -10.94 -21.99
C ARG A 199 -1.97 -9.93 -20.98
N ALA A 200 -0.65 -9.76 -20.87
CA ALA A 200 -0.04 -8.71 -20.06
C ALA A 200 -0.15 -7.36 -20.79
N GLY A 201 0.18 -7.32 -22.08
CA GLY A 201 0.06 -6.13 -22.93
C GLY A 201 -1.35 -5.56 -22.95
N VAL A 202 -2.37 -6.41 -23.12
CA VAL A 202 -3.78 -5.97 -23.09
C VAL A 202 -4.15 -5.34 -21.76
N VAL A 203 -3.77 -5.96 -20.63
CA VAL A 203 -4.10 -5.41 -19.29
C VAL A 203 -3.40 -4.08 -19.03
N LEU A 204 -2.14 -3.94 -19.45
CA LEU A 204 -1.40 -2.70 -19.28
C LEU A 204 -1.90 -1.59 -20.20
N ALA A 205 -2.27 -1.93 -21.44
CA ALA A 205 -2.87 -0.98 -22.38
C ALA A 205 -4.21 -0.46 -21.84
N LEU A 206 -5.07 -1.35 -21.31
CA LEU A 206 -6.34 -0.94 -20.68
C LEU A 206 -6.16 -0.08 -19.43
N ALA A 207 -5.05 -0.21 -18.71
CA ALA A 207 -4.73 0.63 -17.56
C ALA A 207 -4.12 1.99 -17.95
N ALA A 208 -3.79 2.19 -19.22
CA ALA A 208 -3.19 3.42 -19.75
C ALA A 208 -4.17 4.27 -20.58
N LEU A 209 -5.39 3.76 -20.82
CA LEU A 209 -6.52 4.49 -21.40
C LEU A 209 -7.20 5.35 -20.32
#